data_AF-A0A812X9R6-F1
#
_entry.id   AF-A0A812X9R6-F1
#
_cell.length_a   1.000
_cell.length_b   1.000
_cell.length_c   1.000
_cell.angle_alpha   90.00
_cell.angle_beta   90.00
_cell.angle_gamma   90.00
#
_symmetry.space_group_name_H-M   'P 1'
#
loop_
_entity.id
_entity.type
_entity.pdbx_description
1 polymer ?
#
loop_
_entity_poly.entity_id
_entity_poly.type
_entity_poly.pdbx_seq_one_letter_code
_entity_poly.pdbx_strand_id
1 'polypeptide(L)'
;EWKNNVDKAIAKGQTLHVFYFEGRKGEGKMAWEKLSDSEAMSEARAHSGLGRSQTAEVAYLDRQEAKYEEHDIKDFESFMASRNPVAANNRSSGT
;
A
#
# COMPACT_ATOMS: atom_id res chain seq x y z
N GLU A 1 -0.85 -7.04 -15.27
CA GLU A 1 -2.08 -7.52 -14.59
C GLU A 1 -2.49 -6.65 -13.39
N TRP A 2 -1.56 -6.18 -12.55
CA TRP A 2 -1.90 -5.36 -11.36
C TRP A 2 -2.71 -4.08 -11.67
N LYS A 3 -2.35 -3.32 -12.71
CA LYS A 3 -3.07 -2.09 -13.11
C LYS A 3 -4.56 -2.36 -13.38
N ASN A 4 -4.84 -3.41 -14.16
CA ASN A 4 -6.23 -3.78 -14.46
C ASN A 4 -7.01 -4.17 -13.20
N ASN A 5 -6.36 -4.72 -12.17
CA ASN A 5 -7.01 -5.03 -10.89
C ASN A 5 -7.29 -3.77 -10.09
N VAL A 6 -6.36 -2.80 -10.11
CA VAL A 6 -6.58 -1.46 -9.55
C VAL A 6 -7.75 -0.78 -10.24
N ASP A 7 -7.79 -0.76 -11.58
CA ASP A 7 -8.87 -0.13 -12.34
C ASP A 7 -10.23 -0.77 -12.02
N LYS A 8 -10.28 -2.11 -11.92
CA LYS A 8 -11.50 -2.84 -11.50
C LYS A 8 -11.92 -2.51 -10.08
N ALA A 9 -10.99 -2.37 -9.15
CA ALA A 9 -11.28 -2.02 -7.76
C ALA A 9 -11.83 -0.59 -7.66
N ILE A 10 -11.22 0.36 -8.38
CA ILE A 10 -11.70 1.75 -8.50
C ILE A 10 -13.11 1.77 -9.09
N ALA A 11 -13.33 1.08 -10.21
CA ALA A 11 -14.64 1.02 -10.88
C ALA A 11 -15.74 0.41 -9.98
N LYS A 12 -15.37 -0.44 -9.03
CA LYS A 12 -16.28 -1.03 -8.03
C LYS A 12 -16.44 -0.18 -6.77
N GLY A 13 -15.76 0.97 -6.68
CA GLY A 13 -15.76 1.82 -5.49
C GLY A 13 -15.12 1.16 -4.26
N GLN A 14 -14.20 0.22 -4.45
CA GLN A 14 -13.51 -0.45 -3.36
C GLN A 14 -12.43 0.47 -2.76
N THR A 15 -12.31 0.48 -1.43
CA THR A 15 -11.20 1.14 -0.75
C THR A 15 -9.93 0.29 -0.88
N LEU A 16 -8.90 0.88 -1.47
CA LEU A 16 -7.56 0.28 -1.54
C LEU A 16 -6.77 0.58 -0.26
N HIS A 17 -5.85 -0.32 0.11
CA HIS A 17 -5.03 -0.18 1.31
C HIS A 17 -3.56 -0.32 0.95
N VAL A 18 -2.75 0.65 1.36
CA VAL A 18 -1.30 0.67 1.14
C VAL A 18 -0.60 0.51 2.49
N PHE A 19 0.22 -0.53 2.61
CA PHE A 19 1.04 -0.79 3.78
C PHE A 19 2.50 -0.41 3.50
N TYR A 20 3.04 0.43 4.36
CA TYR A 20 4.42 0.90 4.32
C TYR A 20 5.29 0.11 5.29
N PHE A 21 6.60 0.11 5.08
CA PHE A 21 7.57 -0.40 6.04
C PHE A 21 7.44 0.27 7.40
N GLU A 22 7.95 -0.43 8.40
CA GLU A 22 7.84 -0.06 9.80
C GLU A 22 8.31 1.37 10.09
N GLY A 23 7.43 2.21 10.62
CA GLY A 23 7.69 3.60 10.96
C GLY A 23 7.79 4.54 9.76
N ARG A 24 7.44 4.09 8.55
CA ARG A 24 7.65 4.80 7.27
C ARG A 24 6.35 5.11 6.52
N LYS A 25 5.21 5.12 7.23
CA LYS A 25 3.91 5.42 6.64
C LYS A 25 3.94 6.75 5.87
N GLY A 26 3.59 6.68 4.58
CA GLY A 26 3.55 7.83 3.68
C GLY A 26 4.88 8.19 3.03
N GLU A 27 6.00 7.55 3.41
CA GLU A 27 7.32 7.81 2.83
C GLU A 27 7.55 6.98 1.55
N GLY A 28 8.34 7.53 0.61
CA GLY A 28 8.70 6.82 -0.62
C GLY A 28 7.70 6.93 -1.78
N LYS A 29 6.69 7.80 -1.64
CA LYS A 29 5.83 8.20 -2.77
C LYS A 29 6.59 9.07 -3.77
N MET A 30 6.23 8.96 -5.03
CA MET A 30 6.70 9.88 -6.06
C MET A 30 5.69 10.01 -7.20
N ALA A 31 5.75 11.13 -7.92
CA ALA A 31 4.91 11.33 -9.10
C ALA A 31 5.19 10.27 -10.17
N TRP A 32 4.14 9.84 -10.87
CA TRP A 32 4.22 8.81 -11.93
C TRP A 32 5.25 9.17 -13.01
N GLU A 33 5.35 10.45 -13.36
CA GLU A 33 6.23 10.99 -14.40
C GLU A 33 7.71 10.93 -13.97
N LYS A 34 7.98 10.86 -12.67
CA LYS A 34 9.34 10.75 -12.12
C LYS A 34 9.84 9.31 -12.02
N LEU A 35 9.01 8.31 -12.30
CA LEU A 35 9.42 6.90 -12.22
C LEU A 35 10.52 6.53 -13.23
N SER A 36 10.63 7.27 -14.34
CA SER A 36 11.70 7.09 -15.33
C SER A 36 13.00 7.81 -14.96
N ASP A 37 12.97 8.70 -13.96
CA ASP A 37 14.15 9.39 -13.47
C ASP A 37 14.90 8.49 -12.49
N SER A 38 16.05 7.96 -12.94
CA SER A 38 16.87 7.05 -12.16
C SER A 38 17.46 7.68 -10.90
N GLU A 39 17.73 8.98 -10.91
CA GLU A 39 18.32 9.70 -9.78
C GLU A 39 17.26 9.96 -8.72
N ALA A 40 16.11 10.52 -9.11
CA ALA A 40 14.97 10.72 -8.23
C ALA A 40 14.49 9.39 -7.62
N MET A 41 14.52 8.30 -8.40
CA MET A 41 14.16 6.98 -7.92
C MET A 41 15.22 6.39 -6.98
N SER A 42 16.51 6.68 -7.18
CA SER A 42 17.56 6.27 -6.24
C SER A 42 17.42 6.99 -4.90
N GLU A 43 17.16 8.29 -4.92
CA GLU A 43 16.94 9.10 -3.72
C GLU A 43 15.71 8.63 -2.95
N ALA A 44 14.57 8.48 -3.64
CA ALA A 44 13.33 8.01 -3.04
C ALA A 44 13.52 6.65 -2.34
N ARG A 45 14.35 5.75 -2.90
CA ARG A 45 14.65 4.43 -2.33
C ARG A 45 15.43 4.48 -1.03
N ALA A 46 16.39 5.40 -0.89
CA ALA A 46 17.27 5.45 0.27
C ALA A 46 16.50 5.65 1.59
N HIS A 47 15.32 6.26 1.50
CA HIS A 47 14.45 6.57 2.64
C HIS A 47 12.97 6.19 2.36
N SER A 48 12.73 5.17 1.53
CA SER A 48 11.38 4.76 1.13
C SER A 48 10.69 3.93 2.20
N GLY A 49 9.38 4.15 2.40
CA GLY A 49 8.49 3.21 3.07
C GLY A 49 7.92 2.13 2.14
N LEU A 50 8.25 2.14 0.86
CA LEU A 50 7.72 1.25 -0.18
C LEU A 50 8.82 0.48 -0.91
N GLY A 51 8.53 -0.76 -1.30
CA GLY A 51 9.36 -1.53 -2.23
C GLY A 51 9.30 -0.98 -3.67
N ARG A 52 10.25 -1.39 -4.53
CA ARG A 52 10.37 -0.88 -5.92
C ARG A 52 9.08 -1.00 -6.74
N SER A 53 8.40 -2.15 -6.67
CA SER A 53 7.12 -2.35 -7.36
C SER A 53 6.02 -1.50 -6.74
N GLN A 54 5.95 -1.46 -5.41
CA GLN A 54 4.94 -0.70 -4.68
C GLN A 54 5.03 0.80 -4.93
N THR A 55 6.23 1.38 -5.06
CA THR A 55 6.37 2.81 -5.42
C THR A 55 5.68 3.12 -6.76
N ALA A 56 5.87 2.25 -7.76
CA ALA A 56 5.18 2.42 -9.05
C ALA A 56 3.67 2.22 -8.93
N GLU A 57 3.22 1.29 -8.10
CA GLU A 57 1.80 1.06 -7.84
C GLU A 57 1.14 2.28 -7.17
N VAL A 58 1.74 2.83 -6.11
CA VAL A 58 1.23 4.01 -5.40
C VAL A 58 1.27 5.25 -6.30
N ALA A 59 2.32 5.44 -7.09
CA ALA A 59 2.38 6.52 -8.07
C ALA A 59 1.25 6.42 -9.12
N TYR A 60 0.83 5.20 -9.47
CA TYR A 60 -0.32 5.00 -10.36
C TYR A 60 -1.65 5.32 -9.66
N LEU A 61 -1.81 4.93 -8.39
CA LEU A 61 -2.97 5.30 -7.59
C LEU A 61 -3.13 6.83 -7.50
N ASP A 62 -2.04 7.53 -7.21
CA ASP A 62 -2.01 8.99 -7.13
C ASP A 62 -2.38 9.61 -8.49
N ARG A 63 -1.83 9.08 -9.60
CA ARG A 63 -2.15 9.54 -10.96
C ARG A 63 -3.61 9.31 -11.35
N GLN A 64 -4.24 8.24 -10.86
CA GLN A 64 -5.66 7.95 -11.09
C GLN A 64 -6.57 8.69 -10.10
N GLU A 65 -6.03 9.51 -9.20
CA GLU A 65 -6.77 10.13 -8.09
C GLU A 65 -7.56 9.10 -7.26
N ALA A 66 -7.04 7.87 -7.17
CA ALA A 66 -7.68 6.77 -6.50
C ALA A 66 -7.68 7.00 -4.98
N LYS A 67 -8.80 6.71 -4.33
CA LYS A 67 -8.87 6.74 -2.85
C LYS A 67 -8.23 5.48 -2.29
N TYR A 68 -7.23 5.66 -1.43
CA TYR A 68 -6.63 4.58 -0.65
C TYR A 68 -6.33 5.04 0.78
N GLU A 69 -6.32 4.08 1.71
CA GLU A 69 -5.89 4.31 3.08
C GLU A 69 -4.45 3.85 3.28
N GLU A 70 -3.73 4.58 4.12
CA GLU A 70 -2.32 4.37 4.38
C GLU A 70 -2.10 3.79 5.76
N HIS A 71 -1.31 2.72 5.83
CA HIS A 71 -1.10 1.95 7.04
C HIS A 71 0.39 1.70 7.26
N ASP A 72 0.81 1.68 8.52
CA ASP A 72 2.11 1.12 8.87
C ASP A 72 2.00 -0.41 8.87
N ILE A 73 3.06 -1.14 8.52
CA ILE A 73 3.03 -2.61 8.55
C ILE A 73 2.74 -3.15 9.96
N LYS A 74 3.07 -2.41 11.03
CA LYS A 74 2.69 -2.77 12.41
C LYS A 74 1.20 -2.95 12.59
N ASP A 75 0.40 -2.22 11.81
CA ASP A 75 -1.06 -2.22 11.93
C ASP A 75 -1.69 -3.38 11.14
N PHE A 76 -0.91 -4.12 10.35
CA PHE A 76 -1.43 -5.15 9.44
C PHE A 76 -2.23 -6.24 10.16
N GLU A 77 -1.72 -6.79 11.27
CA GLU A 77 -2.43 -7.86 11.98
C GLU A 77 -3.76 -7.38 12.57
N SER A 78 -3.76 -6.19 13.18
CA SER A 78 -4.96 -5.58 13.74
C SER A 78 -5.99 -5.28 12.64
N PHE A 79 -5.52 -4.71 11.54
CA PHE A 79 -6.33 -4.45 10.36
C PHE A 79 -6.98 -5.73 9.82
N MET A 80 -6.21 -6.79 9.60
CA MET A 80 -6.73 -8.06 9.09
C MET A 80 -7.72 -8.73 10.06
N ALA A 81 -7.47 -8.66 11.36
CA ALA A 81 -8.39 -9.15 12.38
C ALA A 81 -9.73 -8.40 12.37
N SER A 82 -9.71 -7.07 12.16
CA SER A 82 -10.93 -6.26 12.08
C SER A 82 -11.82 -6.60 10.88
N ARG A 83 -11.23 -7.13 9.80
CA ARG A 83 -11.93 -7.44 8.54
C ARG A 83 -12.37 -8.89 8.41
N ASN A 84 -11.83 -9.77 9.24
CA ASN A 84 -12.19 -11.18 9.24
C ASN A 84 -12.50 -11.68 10.66
N PRO A 85 -13.75 -11.55 11.13
CA PRO A 85 -14.13 -11.95 12.49
C PRO A 85 -13.95 -13.46 12.75
N VAL A 86 -13.81 -14.29 11.71
CA VAL A 86 -13.56 -15.73 11.85
C VAL A 86 -12.08 -16.02 12.19
N ALA A 87 -11.14 -15.18 11.74
CA ALA A 87 -9.71 -15.36 12.04
C ALA A 87 -9.36 -14.98 13.50
N ALA A 88 -10.13 -14.05 14.10
CA ALA A 88 -9.95 -13.63 15.48
C ALA A 88 -10.31 -14.73 16.51
N ASN A 89 -11.28 -15.59 16.20
CA ASN A 89 -11.77 -16.62 17.13
C ASN A 89 -10.82 -17.83 17.30
N ASN A 90 -9.91 -18.09 16.35
CA ASN A 90 -9.03 -19.26 16.42
C ASN A 90 -7.77 -19.06 17.27
N ARG A 91 -7.54 -17.86 17.83
CA ARG A 91 -6.38 -17.58 18.71
C ARG A 91 -6.71 -17.58 20.20
N SER A 92 -7.98 -17.63 20.57
CA SER A 92 -8.43 -17.55 21.98
C SER A 92 -8.58 -18.91 22.67
N SER A 93 -8.32 -20.02 21.98
CA SER A 93 -8.50 -21.39 22.50
C SER A 93 -7.18 -22.11 22.81
N GLY A 94 -6.06 -21.39 22.87
CA GLY A 94 -4.75 -21.94 23.25
C GLY A 94 -4.31 -21.45 24.62
N THR A 95 -4.93 -21.95 25.68
CA THR A 95 -4.42 -21.91 27.07
C THR A 95 -4.34 -23.32 27.60
#